data_AF-A0A8J2JZY8-F1
#
_entry.id   AF-A0A8J2JZY8-F1
#
_cell.length_a   1.000
_cell.length_b   1.000
_cell.length_c   1.000
_cell.angle_alpha   90.00
_cell.angle_beta   90.00
_cell.angle_gamma   90.00
#
_symmetry.space_group_name_H-M   'P 1'
#
loop_
_entity.id
_entity.type
_entity.pdbx_description
1 polymer ?
#
loop_
_entity_poly.entity_id
_entity_poly.type
_entity_poly.pdbx_seq_one_letter_code
_entity_poly.pdbx_strand_id
1 'polypeptide(L)'
;MHCRQIWTREIFSLRKATLFIISFNLIIFFAQSENILVLCPLSSKSHKNVIQPLISSLAKAGHTLTVVSAYTPKKQRLNIREITPINGFDYLPDFNPFKERQFGYFYFYLKGFQHFYNACEEIHRNEEFLELKDQRFDLVIIDAIINGCMQGLIYTLGVPFISYSSLPAPNFVTETVGRGGGASRGN
;
A
#
# COMPACT_ATOMS: atom_id res chain seq x y z
N MET A 1 -16.85 64.55 4.77
CA MET A 1 -15.81 63.63 5.28
C MET A 1 -16.11 62.13 5.10
N HIS A 2 -17.30 61.73 4.62
CA HIS A 2 -17.68 60.31 4.47
C HIS A 2 -17.02 59.56 3.29
N CYS A 3 -16.62 60.25 2.21
CA CYS A 3 -16.07 59.59 1.03
C CYS A 3 -14.65 58.99 1.24
N ARG A 4 -13.85 59.55 2.16
CA ARG A 4 -12.47 59.08 2.44
C ARG A 4 -12.41 57.78 3.25
N GLN A 5 -13.46 57.46 4.00
CA GLN A 5 -13.53 56.25 4.84
C GLN A 5 -13.97 54.99 4.05
N ILE A 6 -14.67 55.16 2.93
CA ILE A 6 -15.13 54.04 2.08
C ILE A 6 -13.94 53.47 1.29
N TRP A 7 -13.13 54.35 0.67
CA TRP A 7 -11.94 53.96 -0.09
C TRP A 7 -10.90 53.23 0.76
N THR A 8 -10.70 53.62 2.02
CA THR A 8 -9.75 52.96 2.91
C THR A 8 -10.22 51.58 3.36
N ARG A 9 -11.53 51.36 3.52
CA ARG A 9 -12.10 50.04 3.80
C ARG A 9 -11.99 49.08 2.62
N GLU A 10 -12.25 49.53 1.40
CA GLU A 10 -12.12 48.68 0.21
C GLU A 10 -10.68 48.31 -0.08
N ILE A 11 -9.74 49.26 0.02
CA ILE A 11 -8.30 48.99 -0.16
C ILE A 11 -7.78 48.01 0.91
N PHE A 12 -8.28 48.11 2.14
CA PHE A 12 -7.92 47.19 3.23
C PHE A 12 -8.52 45.78 3.03
N SER A 13 -9.73 45.70 2.47
CA SER A 13 -10.39 44.44 2.10
C SER A 13 -9.65 43.73 0.97
N LEU A 14 -9.27 44.47 -0.09
CA LEU A 14 -8.52 43.95 -1.23
C LEU A 14 -7.14 43.42 -0.81
N ARG A 15 -6.41 44.14 0.05
CA ARG A 15 -5.11 43.66 0.58
C ARG A 15 -5.22 42.35 1.38
N LYS A 16 -6.26 42.19 2.19
CA LYS A 16 -6.51 40.95 2.93
C LYS A 16 -6.84 39.78 1.99
N ALA A 17 -7.65 40.04 0.97
CA ALA A 17 -7.98 39.03 -0.04
C ALA A 17 -6.73 38.59 -0.83
N THR A 18 -5.86 39.52 -1.23
CA THR A 18 -4.61 39.19 -1.94
C THR A 18 -3.67 38.36 -1.06
N LEU A 19 -3.49 38.71 0.22
CA LEU A 19 -2.67 37.93 1.14
C LEU A 19 -3.21 36.52 1.36
N PHE A 20 -4.54 36.38 1.46
CA PHE A 20 -5.20 35.09 1.58
C PHE A 20 -4.96 34.23 0.33
N ILE A 21 -5.13 34.79 -0.87
CA ILE A 21 -4.90 34.09 -2.15
C ILE A 21 -3.43 33.65 -2.27
N ILE A 22 -2.47 34.51 -1.92
CA ILE A 22 -1.04 34.16 -1.96
C ILE A 22 -0.74 33.03 -0.97
N SER A 23 -1.26 33.11 0.25
CA SER A 23 -1.07 32.04 1.25
C SER A 23 -1.66 30.71 0.79
N PHE A 24 -2.85 30.73 0.17
CA PHE A 24 -3.52 29.54 -0.35
C PHE A 24 -2.76 28.90 -1.52
N ASN A 25 -2.24 29.73 -2.45
CA ASN A 25 -1.44 29.23 -3.57
C ASN A 25 -0.08 28.67 -3.10
N LEU A 26 0.53 29.27 -2.08
CA LEU A 26 1.73 28.72 -1.46
C LEU A 26 1.44 27.33 -0.84
N ILE A 27 0.34 27.17 -0.12
CA ILE A 27 -0.05 25.88 0.47
C ILE A 27 -0.26 24.81 -0.61
N ILE A 28 -0.89 25.14 -1.74
CA ILE A 28 -1.08 24.21 -2.86
C ILE A 28 0.26 23.86 -3.52
N PHE A 29 1.16 24.83 -3.67
CA PHE A 29 2.50 24.60 -4.23
C PHE A 29 3.37 23.70 -3.32
N PHE A 30 3.13 23.75 -2.01
CA PHE A 30 3.76 22.86 -1.03
C PHE A 30 3.03 21.52 -0.85
N ALA A 31 2.03 21.17 -1.66
CA ALA A 31 1.50 19.80 -1.67
C ALA A 31 2.62 18.86 -2.15
N GLN A 32 3.34 18.26 -1.20
CA GLN A 32 4.58 17.54 -1.46
C GLN A 32 4.30 16.18 -2.11
N SER A 33 5.19 15.80 -3.02
CA SER A 33 5.29 14.43 -3.51
C SER A 33 5.87 13.55 -2.39
N GLU A 34 4.99 12.86 -1.66
CA GLU A 34 5.40 11.84 -0.69
C GLU A 34 6.10 10.65 -1.37
N ASN A 35 7.11 10.08 -0.70
CA ASN A 35 7.74 8.81 -1.07
C ASN A 35 7.11 7.66 -0.29
N ILE A 36 6.32 6.83 -0.97
CA ILE A 36 5.46 5.81 -0.38
C ILE A 36 6.04 4.42 -0.66
N LEU A 37 6.23 3.63 0.39
CA LEU A 37 6.61 2.22 0.29
C LEU A 37 5.36 1.34 0.36
N VAL A 38 5.15 0.46 -0.62
CA VAL A 38 4.05 -0.49 -0.65
C VAL A 38 4.59 -1.91 -0.54
N LEU A 39 4.18 -2.65 0.50
CA LEU A 39 4.66 -3.97 0.84
C LEU A 39 3.56 -5.03 0.61
N CYS A 40 3.75 -5.83 -0.43
CA CYS A 40 3.00 -7.09 -0.66
C CYS A 40 3.92 -8.22 -1.20
N PRO A 41 5.11 -8.45 -0.62
CA PRO A 41 6.09 -9.38 -1.17
C PRO A 41 5.69 -10.86 -1.06
N LEU A 42 4.85 -11.25 -0.11
CA LEU A 42 4.37 -12.64 0.04
C LEU A 42 2.99 -12.88 -0.57
N SER A 43 2.40 -11.84 -1.16
CA SER A 43 1.03 -11.90 -1.64
C SER A 43 0.97 -12.43 -3.08
N SER A 44 -0.06 -13.24 -3.36
CA SER A 44 -0.33 -13.70 -4.73
C SER A 44 -0.73 -12.53 -5.66
N LYS A 45 -0.69 -12.75 -6.97
CA LYS A 45 -1.04 -11.71 -7.96
C LYS A 45 -2.42 -11.09 -7.73
N SER A 46 -3.40 -11.86 -7.24
CA SER A 46 -4.74 -11.34 -6.94
C SER A 46 -4.72 -10.30 -5.81
N HIS A 47 -3.88 -10.46 -4.80
CA HIS A 47 -3.74 -9.49 -3.72
C HIS A 47 -3.14 -8.17 -4.21
N LYS A 48 -2.12 -8.25 -5.07
CA LYS A 48 -1.53 -7.05 -5.73
C LYS A 48 -2.58 -6.34 -6.59
N ASN A 49 -3.45 -7.08 -7.28
CA ASN A 49 -4.52 -6.47 -8.08
C ASN A 49 -5.49 -5.63 -7.24
N VAL A 50 -5.71 -5.96 -5.96
CA VAL A 50 -6.59 -5.18 -5.06
C VAL A 50 -6.02 -3.77 -4.83
N ILE A 51 -4.71 -3.66 -4.64
CA ILE A 51 -4.05 -2.38 -4.31
C ILE A 51 -3.56 -1.63 -5.56
N GLN A 52 -3.46 -2.29 -6.71
CA GLN A 52 -2.97 -1.70 -7.96
C GLN A 52 -3.69 -0.41 -8.39
N PRO A 53 -5.03 -0.27 -8.25
CA PRO A 53 -5.70 0.99 -8.54
C PRO A 53 -5.22 2.14 -7.64
N LEU A 54 -5.01 1.87 -6.34
CA LEU A 54 -4.51 2.86 -5.39
C LEU A 54 -3.08 3.29 -5.75
N ILE A 55 -2.19 2.34 -6.01
CA ILE A 55 -0.80 2.59 -6.46
C ILE A 55 -0.81 3.50 -7.70
N SER A 56 -1.68 3.19 -8.66
CA SER A 56 -1.75 3.95 -9.91
C SER A 56 -2.28 5.37 -9.71
N SER A 57 -3.26 5.54 -8.81
CA SER A 57 -3.82 6.84 -8.48
C SER A 57 -2.82 7.72 -7.72
N LEU A 58 -2.08 7.14 -6.76
CA LEU A 58 -1.03 7.86 -6.02
C LEU A 58 0.10 8.32 -6.95
N ALA A 59 0.55 7.44 -7.86
CA ALA A 59 1.57 7.82 -8.86
C ALA A 59 1.09 8.96 -9.77
N LYS A 60 -0.18 8.91 -10.22
CA LYS A 60 -0.80 9.97 -11.03
C LYS A 60 -0.97 11.27 -10.26
N ALA A 61 -1.18 11.20 -8.95
CA ALA A 61 -1.23 12.37 -8.08
C ALA A 61 0.15 13.01 -7.84
N GLY A 62 1.22 12.39 -8.34
CA GLY A 62 2.58 12.92 -8.28
C GLY A 62 3.44 12.31 -7.18
N HIS A 63 2.94 11.36 -6.39
CA HIS A 63 3.73 10.64 -5.40
C HIS A 63 4.74 9.69 -6.05
N THR A 64 5.87 9.49 -5.39
CA THR A 64 6.85 8.47 -5.77
C THR A 64 6.55 7.20 -4.99
N LEU A 65 6.49 6.06 -5.66
CA LEU A 65 6.17 4.79 -5.02
C LEU A 65 7.28 3.78 -5.23
N THR A 66 7.62 3.07 -4.15
CA THR A 66 8.37 1.81 -4.22
C THR A 66 7.42 0.67 -3.87
N VAL A 67 7.24 -0.28 -4.78
CA VAL A 67 6.32 -1.41 -4.60
C VAL A 67 7.13 -2.69 -4.50
N VAL A 68 7.12 -3.33 -3.35
CA VAL A 68 7.74 -4.64 -3.13
C VAL A 68 6.67 -5.72 -3.32
N SER A 69 6.84 -6.61 -4.30
CA SER A 69 5.85 -7.65 -4.61
C SER A 69 6.50 -8.89 -5.19
N ALA A 70 5.85 -10.05 -5.06
CA ALA A 70 6.33 -11.30 -5.67
C ALA A 70 6.25 -11.34 -7.21
N TYR A 71 5.77 -10.29 -7.89
CA TYR A 71 5.52 -10.36 -9.34
C TYR A 71 6.06 -9.15 -10.06
N THR A 72 6.98 -9.41 -10.98
CA THR A 72 7.54 -8.42 -11.89
C THR A 72 6.44 -7.74 -12.71
N PRO A 73 6.46 -6.41 -12.82
CA PRO A 73 5.51 -5.70 -13.67
C PRO A 73 5.74 -6.02 -15.14
N LYS A 74 4.66 -6.12 -15.91
CA LYS A 74 4.75 -6.23 -17.37
C LYS A 74 5.17 -4.92 -18.06
N LYS A 75 5.06 -3.78 -17.37
CA LYS A 75 5.34 -2.45 -17.89
C LYS A 75 5.87 -1.55 -16.78
N GLN A 76 6.96 -0.85 -17.06
CA GLN A 76 7.46 0.22 -16.20
C GLN A 76 6.49 1.41 -16.25
N ARG A 77 6.33 2.11 -15.12
CA ARG A 77 5.44 3.26 -14.98
C ARG A 77 6.21 4.42 -14.37
N LEU A 78 5.90 5.64 -14.81
CA LEU A 78 6.48 6.85 -14.21
C LEU A 78 6.15 6.89 -12.71
N ASN A 79 7.12 7.30 -11.89
CA ASN A 79 7.01 7.43 -10.43
C ASN A 79 6.74 6.13 -9.66
N ILE A 80 6.93 4.95 -10.28
CA ILE A 80 6.79 3.66 -9.62
C ILE A 80 8.07 2.84 -9.85
N ARG A 81 8.80 2.56 -8.77
CA ARG A 81 9.85 1.54 -8.71
C ARG A 81 9.24 0.25 -8.18
N GLU A 82 9.41 -0.87 -8.87
CA GLU A 82 8.95 -2.17 -8.39
C GLU A 82 10.15 -3.07 -8.06
N ILE A 83 10.15 -3.63 -6.85
CA ILE A 83 11.17 -4.56 -6.33
C ILE A 83 10.53 -5.94 -6.23
N THR A 84 11.20 -6.95 -6.78
CA THR A 84 10.70 -8.34 -6.80
C THR A 84 11.71 -9.23 -6.09
N PRO A 85 11.69 -9.28 -4.75
CA PRO A 85 12.70 -10.02 -3.99
C PRO A 85 12.57 -11.53 -4.17
N ILE A 86 11.37 -12.00 -4.51
CA ILE A 86 11.05 -13.39 -4.84
C ILE A 86 10.17 -13.45 -6.09
N ASN A 87 10.30 -14.49 -6.90
CA ASN A 87 9.50 -14.70 -8.11
C ASN A 87 8.30 -15.61 -7.82
N GLY A 88 7.13 -15.00 -7.64
CA GLY A 88 5.83 -15.66 -7.59
C GLY A 88 5.71 -16.72 -6.51
N PHE A 89 5.60 -17.97 -6.91
CA PHE A 89 5.65 -19.15 -6.03
C PHE A 89 6.79 -20.09 -6.47
N ASP A 90 7.75 -19.59 -7.25
CA ASP A 90 8.83 -20.42 -7.82
C ASP A 90 9.74 -20.99 -6.72
N TYR A 91 9.78 -20.34 -5.55
CA TYR A 91 10.43 -20.84 -4.33
C TYR A 91 9.66 -21.99 -3.65
N LEU A 92 8.47 -22.34 -4.14
CA LEU A 92 7.64 -23.45 -3.66
C LEU A 92 7.39 -24.50 -4.75
N PRO A 93 8.44 -25.15 -5.28
CA PRO A 93 8.29 -26.12 -6.38
C PRO A 93 7.34 -27.28 -6.03
N ASP A 94 7.26 -27.64 -4.75
CA ASP A 94 6.45 -28.75 -4.25
C ASP A 94 5.08 -28.32 -3.70
N PHE A 95 4.75 -27.02 -3.71
CA PHE A 95 3.48 -26.54 -3.17
C PHE A 95 2.43 -26.34 -4.25
N ASN A 96 1.47 -27.25 -4.31
CA ASN A 96 0.28 -27.07 -5.13
C ASN A 96 -0.94 -26.84 -4.22
N PRO A 97 -1.45 -25.60 -4.08
CA PRO A 97 -2.54 -25.32 -3.15
C PRO A 97 -3.82 -26.10 -3.45
N PHE A 98 -4.03 -26.55 -4.69
CA PHE A 98 -5.18 -27.37 -5.06
C PHE A 98 -5.03 -28.83 -4.63
N LYS A 99 -3.81 -29.39 -4.68
CA LYS A 99 -3.53 -30.75 -4.19
C LYS A 99 -3.48 -30.78 -2.66
N GLU A 100 -2.79 -29.83 -2.05
CA GLU A 100 -2.61 -29.79 -0.59
C GLU A 100 -3.94 -29.65 0.17
N ARG A 101 -4.93 -28.94 -0.41
CA ARG A 101 -6.29 -28.83 0.15
C ARG A 101 -7.03 -30.17 0.24
N GLN A 102 -6.65 -31.16 -0.58
CA GLN A 102 -7.29 -32.49 -0.56
C GLN A 102 -6.96 -33.28 0.72
N PHE A 103 -5.85 -32.95 1.38
CA PHE A 103 -5.43 -33.56 2.65
C PHE A 103 -6.03 -32.85 3.88
N GLY A 104 -6.96 -31.90 3.66
CA GLY A 104 -7.66 -31.17 4.70
C GLY A 104 -7.03 -29.80 5.05
N TYR A 105 -7.85 -28.92 5.63
CA TYR A 105 -7.45 -27.55 5.93
C TYR A 105 -6.27 -27.46 6.90
N PHE A 106 -6.21 -28.32 7.91
CA PHE A 106 -5.13 -28.31 8.90
C PHE A 106 -3.76 -28.55 8.26
N TYR A 107 -3.65 -29.56 7.41
CA TYR A 107 -2.42 -29.87 6.68
C TYR A 107 -2.05 -28.75 5.69
N PHE A 108 -3.04 -28.21 4.96
CA PHE A 108 -2.85 -27.06 4.08
C PHE A 108 -2.28 -25.85 4.83
N TYR A 109 -2.79 -25.53 6.02
CA TYR A 109 -2.28 -24.42 6.82
C TYR A 109 -0.87 -24.69 7.34
N LEU A 110 -0.58 -25.89 7.87
CA LEU A 110 0.77 -26.23 8.36
C LEU A 110 1.83 -26.11 7.26
N LYS A 111 1.59 -26.71 6.09
CA LYS A 111 2.46 -26.58 4.91
C LYS A 111 2.57 -25.11 4.48
N GLY A 112 1.44 -24.41 4.38
CA GLY A 112 1.39 -23.01 4.00
C GLY A 112 2.24 -22.11 4.89
N PHE A 113 2.17 -22.27 6.22
CA PHE A 113 2.97 -21.48 7.15
C PHE A 113 4.48 -21.72 7.00
N GLN A 114 4.91 -22.97 6.83
CA GLN A 114 6.31 -23.28 6.57
C GLN A 114 6.81 -22.62 5.28
N HIS A 115 5.97 -22.64 4.25
CA HIS A 115 6.28 -22.00 2.98
C HIS A 115 6.38 -20.47 3.09
N PHE A 116 5.48 -19.83 3.83
CA PHE A 116 5.55 -18.39 4.09
C PHE A 116 6.79 -18.00 4.91
N TYR A 117 7.19 -18.85 5.86
CA TYR A 117 8.41 -18.65 6.62
C TYR A 117 9.64 -18.66 5.72
N ASN A 118 9.80 -19.69 4.89
CA ASN A 118 10.94 -19.80 3.96
C ASN A 118 10.97 -18.65 2.95
N ALA A 119 9.81 -18.27 2.42
CA ALA A 119 9.69 -17.13 1.53
C ALA A 119 10.13 -15.83 2.19
N CYS A 120 9.80 -15.67 3.48
CA CYS A 120 10.21 -14.49 4.21
C CYS A 120 11.72 -14.43 4.45
N GLU A 121 12.35 -15.57 4.77
CA GLU A 121 13.81 -15.68 4.87
C GLU A 121 14.49 -15.27 3.57
N GLU A 122 13.98 -15.74 2.43
CA GLU A 122 14.52 -15.37 1.11
C GLU A 122 14.35 -13.87 0.80
N ILE A 123 13.22 -13.26 1.18
CA ILE A 123 13.04 -11.80 1.05
C ILE A 123 14.11 -11.05 1.86
N HIS A 124 14.39 -11.49 3.09
CA HIS A 124 15.37 -10.83 3.95
C HIS A 124 16.83 -11.11 3.55
N ARG A 125 17.09 -12.04 2.62
CA ARG A 125 18.41 -12.25 2.01
C ARG A 125 18.61 -11.40 0.75
N ASN A 126 17.54 -10.85 0.19
CA ASN A 126 17.61 -10.04 -1.01
C ASN A 126 18.22 -8.66 -0.69
N GLU A 127 19.35 -8.34 -1.33
CA GLU A 127 20.10 -7.10 -1.09
C GLU A 127 19.27 -5.85 -1.41
N GLU A 128 18.54 -5.85 -2.53
CA GLU A 128 17.69 -4.73 -2.97
C GLU A 128 16.56 -4.46 -1.95
N PHE A 129 16.04 -5.50 -1.30
CA PHE A 129 15.07 -5.36 -0.21
C PHE A 129 15.74 -4.82 1.06
N LEU A 130 16.92 -5.30 1.43
CA LEU A 130 17.64 -4.84 2.62
C LEU A 130 18.04 -3.36 2.55
N GLU A 131 18.37 -2.86 1.36
CA GLU A 131 18.68 -1.44 1.14
C GLU A 131 17.51 -0.51 1.45
N LEU A 132 16.27 -1.01 1.48
CA LEU A 132 15.09 -0.19 1.80
C LEU A 132 15.16 0.41 3.20
N LYS A 133 15.82 -0.25 4.15
CA LYS A 133 15.94 0.23 5.54
C LYS A 133 16.75 1.53 5.65
N ASP A 134 17.63 1.79 4.68
CA ASP A 134 18.51 2.96 4.65
C ASP A 134 17.93 4.09 3.78
N GLN A 135 16.77 3.86 3.15
CA GLN A 135 16.07 4.83 2.33
C GLN A 135 15.03 5.60 3.15
N ARG A 136 14.66 6.80 2.66
CA ARG A 136 13.65 7.64 3.31
C ARG A 136 12.29 7.43 2.67
N PHE A 137 11.30 7.09 3.49
CA PHE A 137 9.90 7.00 3.12
C PHE A 137 9.07 7.84 4.08
N ASP A 138 7.96 8.37 3.60
CA ASP A 138 7.04 9.19 4.40
C ASP A 138 5.85 8.37 4.90
N LEU A 139 5.52 7.28 4.17
CA LEU A 139 4.41 6.38 4.48
C LEU A 139 4.72 4.96 4.00
N VAL A 140 4.34 3.96 4.81
CA VAL A 140 4.28 2.56 4.37
C VAL A 140 2.83 2.09 4.21
N ILE A 141 2.53 1.35 3.14
CA ILE A 141 1.26 0.65 2.95
C ILE A 141 1.56 -0.84 2.90
N ILE A 142 0.95 -1.64 3.78
CA ILE A 142 1.21 -3.08 3.89
C ILE A 142 -0.06 -3.91 3.78
N ASP A 143 0.00 -4.99 3.00
CA ASP A 143 -1.06 -6.01 3.00
C ASP A 143 -1.03 -6.79 4.32
N ALA A 144 -2.08 -6.66 5.13
CA ALA A 144 -2.23 -7.28 6.45
C ALA A 144 -2.10 -8.81 6.41
N ILE A 145 -2.34 -9.40 5.23
CA ILE A 145 -2.44 -10.84 5.06
C ILE A 145 -1.08 -11.41 4.73
N ILE A 146 -0.52 -12.21 5.66
CA ILE A 146 0.70 -13.01 5.46
C ILE A 146 2.01 -12.20 5.29
N ASN A 147 1.98 -10.87 5.28
CA ASN A 147 3.20 -10.03 5.20
C ASN A 147 3.73 -9.59 6.58
N GLY A 148 3.34 -10.26 7.66
CA GLY A 148 3.72 -9.87 9.04
C GLY A 148 5.24 -9.83 9.27
N CYS A 149 6.02 -10.56 8.49
CA CYS A 149 7.46 -10.53 8.63
C CYS A 149 8.13 -9.26 8.08
N MET A 150 7.37 -8.38 7.40
CA MET A 150 7.85 -7.05 6.98
C MET A 150 7.80 -6.01 8.11
N GLN A 151 7.20 -6.35 9.25
CA GLN A 151 7.05 -5.41 10.37
C GLN A 151 8.39 -4.94 10.94
N GLY A 152 9.44 -5.78 10.87
CA GLY A 152 10.79 -5.38 11.27
C GLY A 152 11.33 -4.21 10.44
N LEU A 153 11.10 -4.23 9.11
CA LEU A 153 11.45 -3.12 8.22
C LEU A 153 10.65 -1.86 8.58
N ILE A 154 9.33 -1.99 8.76
CA ILE A 154 8.46 -0.85 9.13
C ILE A 154 8.91 -0.21 10.45
N TYR A 155 9.22 -1.04 11.45
CA TYR A 155 9.75 -0.57 12.73
C TYR A 155 11.07 0.18 12.57
N THR A 156 11.98 -0.34 11.73
CA THR A 156 13.28 0.28 11.45
C THR A 156 13.15 1.62 10.75
N LEU A 157 12.20 1.74 9.82
CA LEU A 157 11.92 3.01 9.12
C LEU A 157 11.33 4.07 10.05
N GLY A 158 10.58 3.67 11.09
CA GLY A 158 10.03 4.59 12.09
C GLY A 158 8.96 5.55 11.55
N VAL A 159 8.28 5.16 10.47
CA VAL A 159 7.31 5.99 9.74
C VAL A 159 5.87 5.48 9.96
N PRO A 160 4.85 6.32 9.80
CA PRO A 160 3.46 5.86 9.85
C PRO A 160 3.21 4.79 8.78
N PHE A 161 2.34 3.83 9.09
CA PHE A 161 1.94 2.81 8.14
C PHE A 161 0.42 2.59 8.10
N ILE A 162 -0.09 2.24 6.93
CA ILE A 162 -1.46 1.84 6.69
C ILE A 162 -1.46 0.33 6.40
N SER A 163 -2.22 -0.42 7.20
CA SER A 163 -2.48 -1.82 6.92
C SER A 163 -3.82 -1.97 6.19
N TYR A 164 -3.83 -2.69 5.07
CA TYR A 164 -5.05 -3.00 4.33
C TYR A 164 -5.26 -4.51 4.23
N SER A 165 -6.51 -4.95 4.21
CA SER A 165 -6.84 -6.36 3.97
C SER A 165 -7.15 -6.56 2.50
N SER A 166 -6.39 -7.45 1.87
CA SER A 166 -6.68 -8.02 0.55
C SER A 166 -7.79 -9.08 0.58
N LEU A 167 -8.18 -9.54 1.78
CA LEU A 167 -9.29 -10.47 1.98
C LEU A 167 -10.61 -9.72 2.28
N PRO A 168 -11.76 -10.32 1.94
CA PRO A 168 -13.06 -9.80 2.36
C PRO A 168 -13.14 -9.63 3.88
N ALA A 169 -13.89 -8.63 4.32
CA ALA A 169 -14.20 -8.49 5.74
C ALA A 169 -14.94 -9.75 6.24
N PRO A 170 -14.72 -10.17 7.50
CA PRO A 170 -15.42 -11.31 8.08
C PRO A 170 -16.95 -11.16 7.99
N ASN A 171 -17.65 -12.30 7.94
CA ASN A 171 -19.11 -12.33 7.74
C ASN A 171 -19.87 -11.44 8.73
N PHE A 172 -19.49 -11.46 10.01
CA PHE A 172 -20.14 -10.64 11.05
C PHE A 172 -20.05 -9.11 10.80
N VAL A 173 -19.06 -8.67 10.01
CA VAL A 173 -18.93 -7.26 9.58
C VAL A 173 -19.77 -6.99 8.34
N THR A 174 -19.90 -7.97 7.44
CA THR A 174 -20.55 -7.80 6.14
C THR A 174 -22.05 -8.08 6.14
N GLU A 175 -22.56 -8.83 7.12
CA GLU A 175 -23.99 -9.12 7.27
C GLU A 175 -24.81 -7.84 7.51
N THR A 176 -24.27 -6.88 8.25
CA THR A 176 -24.94 -5.61 8.58
C THR A 176 -25.02 -4.63 7.41
N VAL A 177 -24.14 -4.79 6.41
CA VAL A 177 -24.04 -3.91 5.24
C VAL A 177 -24.52 -4.59 3.94
N GLY A 178 -25.14 -5.77 4.04
CA GLY A 178 -25.83 -6.41 2.92
C GLY A 178 -24.90 -6.91 1.82
N ARG A 179 -23.81 -7.60 2.16
CA ARG A 179 -22.97 -8.23 1.12
C ARG A 179 -23.55 -9.58 0.69
N GLY A 180 -23.92 -9.69 -0.59
CA GLY A 180 -24.34 -10.94 -1.23
C GLY A 180 -23.29 -12.03 -1.03
N GLY A 181 -23.71 -13.13 -0.42
CA GLY A 181 -22.85 -14.22 0.05
C GLY A 181 -21.95 -14.81 -1.03
N GLY A 182 -20.66 -14.92 -0.71
CA GLY A 182 -19.75 -15.85 -1.36
C GLY A 182 -19.88 -17.23 -0.72
N ALA A 183 -20.67 -18.10 -1.35
CA ALA A 183 -20.73 -19.54 -1.16
C ALA A 183 -21.06 -20.07 0.25
N SER A 184 -22.35 -20.07 0.58
CA SER A 184 -22.94 -21.25 1.24
C SER A 184 -22.82 -22.44 0.28
N ARG A 185 -21.72 -23.20 0.33
CA ARG A 185 -21.78 -24.59 -0.11
C ARG A 185 -22.56 -25.33 0.98
N GLY A 186 -23.78 -25.70 0.64
CA GLY A 186 -24.61 -26.57 1.47
C GLY A 186 -23.92 -27.89 1.75
N ASN A 187 -24.34 -28.48 2.88
CA ASN A 187 -24.17 -29.86 3.36
C ASN A 187 -23.23 -30.77 2.58
#